data_AF-A0A9D5IXK0-F1
#
_entry.id   AF-A0A9D5IXK0-F1
#
_cell.length_a   1.000
_cell.length_b   1.000
_cell.length_c   1.000
_cell.angle_alpha   90.00
_cell.angle_beta   90.00
_cell.angle_gamma   90.00
#
_symmetry.space_group_name_H-M   'P 1'
#
loop_
_entity.id
_entity.type
_entity.pdbx_description
1 polymer ?
#
loop_
_entity_poly.entity_id
_entity_poly.type
_entity_poly.pdbx_seq_one_letter_code
_entity_poly.pdbx_strand_id
1 'polypeptide(L)'
;MAKYRYSRSDFKPLPVKLEHIDLHLNFLEGKVVATSTLRVKALQRLDSINLDARELEIHSVEWLDAAPRALKFDYRRKRNLLLVPLPATVEAGRTFSIRTRTTCIPSDNILEGIYKDTTPPGCPQQYVSQCQQWGFRRIAPVFDDCTAKCTFVTTIEADARYTHIISNGNVLRSTNPGGKPILKPGDPARKIITYENSIPMAPYLFVVCVGTWETLEDEIVYPSGRHVRLEYLVPAGRGQGAMLPMQILKESVLWQGRTQEYEYAREVYRTICMEKSNFGGMENVGNTTIVTDAALIDEYTGDSRLKYAHGVIVHEFEHNQCGSDVTMETPFDMWLNEAFTVDVERQFVAGQFDPVCMRLDEVDSMRAPLHGPLAVEDGGHVGSIVRD
;
A
#
# COMPACT_ATOMS: atom_id res chain seq x y z
N MET A 1 -15.93 20.58 -24.28
CA MET A 1 -15.65 19.13 -24.14
C MET A 1 -14.70 18.97 -22.97
N ALA A 2 -15.05 18.12 -21.99
CA ALA A 2 -14.14 17.80 -20.90
C ALA A 2 -12.87 17.17 -21.50
N LYS A 3 -11.70 17.70 -21.13
CA LYS A 3 -10.42 17.17 -21.59
C LYS A 3 -10.04 16.07 -20.59
N TYR A 4 -9.99 14.82 -21.06
CA TYR A 4 -9.51 13.73 -20.23
C TYR A 4 -8.00 13.89 -19.99
N ARG A 5 -7.56 13.67 -18.76
CA ARG A 5 -6.16 13.72 -18.35
C ARG A 5 -5.35 12.59 -18.99
N TYR A 6 -5.96 11.42 -19.14
CA TYR A 6 -5.38 10.23 -19.75
C TYR A 6 -6.34 9.55 -20.72
N SER A 7 -5.76 8.82 -21.68
CA SER A 7 -6.42 7.91 -22.61
C SER A 7 -5.79 6.53 -22.49
N ARG A 8 -6.50 5.46 -22.90
CA ARG A 8 -5.94 4.09 -22.89
C ARG A 8 -4.62 3.98 -23.65
N SER A 9 -4.45 4.75 -24.72
CA SER A 9 -3.21 4.76 -25.51
C SER A 9 -1.99 5.34 -24.80
N ASP A 10 -2.17 6.02 -23.66
CA ASP A 10 -1.07 6.54 -22.85
C ASP A 10 -0.39 5.44 -22.02
N PHE A 11 -1.09 4.33 -21.74
CA PHE A 11 -0.58 3.18 -20.99
C PHE A 11 -0.03 2.13 -21.96
N LYS A 12 1.28 2.20 -22.21
CA LYS A 12 1.98 1.28 -23.12
C LYS A 12 2.75 0.23 -22.32
N PRO A 13 2.97 -0.97 -22.88
CA PRO A 13 3.81 -1.97 -22.24
C PRO A 13 5.17 -1.39 -21.84
N LEU A 14 5.61 -1.72 -20.62
CA LEU A 14 6.89 -1.27 -20.12
C LEU A 14 8.04 -1.83 -20.98
N PRO A 15 9.11 -1.06 -21.24
CA PRO A 15 10.26 -1.52 -22.00
C PRO A 15 11.16 -2.48 -21.18
N VAL A 16 10.81 -2.70 -19.92
CA VAL A 16 11.52 -3.56 -18.95
C VAL A 16 10.51 -4.40 -18.18
N LYS A 17 10.98 -5.52 -17.63
CA LYS A 17 10.35 -6.21 -16.51
C LYS A 17 11.08 -5.82 -15.23
N LEU A 18 10.38 -5.21 -14.29
CA LEU A 18 10.89 -4.97 -12.94
C LEU A 18 10.83 -6.29 -12.16
N GLU A 19 11.97 -6.81 -11.71
CA GLU A 19 12.04 -8.13 -11.05
C GLU A 19 12.00 -8.00 -9.52
N HIS A 20 12.71 -7.01 -8.98
CA HIS A 20 12.88 -6.83 -7.55
C HIS A 20 13.20 -5.38 -7.18
N ILE A 21 12.72 -4.94 -6.03
CA ILE A 21 13.12 -3.69 -5.37
C ILE A 21 13.73 -4.02 -4.00
N ASP A 22 14.98 -3.64 -3.80
CA ASP A 22 15.61 -3.57 -2.47
C ASP A 22 15.57 -2.11 -2.01
N LEU A 23 14.75 -1.82 -1.00
CA LEU A 23 14.45 -0.49 -0.52
C LEU A 23 14.92 -0.33 0.92
N HIS A 24 15.77 0.66 1.15
CA HIS A 24 16.19 1.09 2.48
C HIS A 24 15.65 2.49 2.79
N LEU A 25 14.75 2.58 3.77
CA LEU A 25 14.10 3.82 4.22
C LEU A 25 14.66 4.24 5.58
N ASN A 26 15.27 5.41 5.63
CA ASN A 26 15.75 6.01 6.87
C ASN A 26 14.85 7.21 7.24
N PHE A 27 13.97 6.98 8.21
CA PHE A 27 13.07 8.00 8.77
C PHE A 27 13.86 8.89 9.71
N LEU A 28 13.91 10.18 9.37
CA LEU A 28 14.54 11.23 10.15
C LEU A 28 13.49 12.29 10.49
N GLU A 29 13.84 13.23 11.35
CA GLU A 29 12.95 14.36 11.65
C GLU A 29 12.68 15.18 10.38
N GLY A 30 11.41 15.22 9.96
CA GLY A 30 10.93 16.00 8.82
C GLY A 30 11.30 15.48 7.42
N LYS A 31 12.00 14.34 7.30
CA LYS A 31 12.40 13.79 6.00
C LYS A 31 12.63 12.29 6.04
N VAL A 32 12.51 11.62 4.89
CA VAL A 32 12.89 10.22 4.72
C VAL A 32 13.95 10.12 3.64
N VAL A 33 15.08 9.50 3.96
CA VAL A 33 16.12 9.20 2.98
C VAL A 33 15.89 7.79 2.46
N ALA A 34 15.65 7.67 1.16
CA ALA A 34 15.43 6.39 0.49
C ALA A 34 16.66 6.01 -0.35
N THR A 35 17.17 4.81 -0.15
CA THR A 35 18.07 4.15 -1.08
C THR A 35 17.31 3.00 -1.72
N SER A 36 17.06 3.07 -3.03
CA SER A 36 16.28 2.06 -3.74
C SER A 36 17.12 1.44 -4.85
N THR A 37 17.26 0.12 -4.83
CA THR A 37 17.90 -0.66 -5.88
C THR A 37 16.85 -1.42 -6.67
N LEU A 38 16.68 -1.03 -7.93
CA LEU A 38 15.79 -1.70 -8.87
C LEU A 38 16.60 -2.75 -9.63
N ARG A 39 16.19 -4.03 -9.56
CA ARG A 39 16.67 -5.07 -10.46
C ARG A 39 15.70 -5.22 -11.62
N VAL A 40 16.18 -5.00 -12.82
CA VAL A 40 15.36 -4.89 -14.03
C VAL A 40 15.89 -5.77 -15.14
N LYS A 41 14.99 -6.36 -15.92
CA LYS A 41 15.30 -7.09 -17.15
C LYS A 41 14.82 -6.30 -18.35
N ALA A 42 15.71 -5.99 -19.27
CA ALA A 42 15.34 -5.31 -20.52
C ALA A 42 14.44 -6.22 -21.38
N LEU A 43 13.31 -5.71 -21.87
CA LEU A 43 12.44 -6.42 -22.82
C LEU A 43 12.71 -6.03 -24.26
N GLN A 44 13.40 -4.91 -24.45
CA GLN A 44 13.87 -4.40 -25.74
C GLN A 44 15.27 -3.79 -25.57
N ARG A 45 15.88 -3.35 -26.67
CA ARG A 45 17.15 -2.62 -26.63
C ARG A 45 16.97 -1.25 -25.94
N LEU A 46 17.84 -0.91 -24.99
CA LEU A 46 17.76 0.31 -24.18
C LEU A 46 19.08 1.09 -24.16
N ASP A 47 19.00 2.38 -24.49
CA ASP A 47 20.10 3.35 -24.29
C ASP A 47 19.87 4.25 -23.06
N SER A 48 18.64 4.27 -22.53
CA SER A 48 18.25 5.00 -21.33
C SER A 48 17.06 4.32 -20.65
N ILE A 49 16.85 4.64 -19.38
CA ILE A 49 15.60 4.31 -18.69
C ILE A 49 14.90 5.58 -18.21
N ASN A 50 13.58 5.50 -18.12
CA ASN A 50 12.72 6.55 -17.58
C ASN A 50 12.07 6.01 -16.31
N LEU A 51 12.31 6.69 -15.19
CA LEU A 51 11.68 6.37 -13.91
C LEU A 51 10.74 7.52 -13.52
N ASP A 52 9.54 7.18 -13.06
CA ASP A 52 8.64 8.12 -12.43
C ASP A 52 9.24 8.62 -11.12
N ALA A 53 9.25 9.93 -10.93
CA ALA A 53 9.77 10.58 -9.73
C ALA A 53 9.07 11.93 -9.51
N ARG A 54 8.44 12.15 -8.35
CA ARG A 54 7.68 13.38 -8.06
C ARG A 54 8.11 13.99 -6.73
N GLU A 55 8.45 15.28 -6.76
CA GLU A 55 8.79 16.06 -5.57
C GLU A 55 9.93 15.45 -4.71
N LEU A 56 10.87 14.77 -5.37
CA LEU A 56 12.05 14.20 -4.72
C LEU A 56 13.26 15.14 -4.81
N GLU A 57 14.16 15.01 -3.84
CA GLU A 57 15.55 15.42 -3.99
C GLU A 57 16.36 14.20 -4.44
N ILE A 58 16.92 14.24 -5.67
CA ILE A 58 17.70 13.15 -6.24
C ILE A 58 19.19 13.40 -5.94
N HIS A 59 19.80 12.56 -5.12
CA HIS A 59 21.21 12.70 -4.71
C HIS A 59 22.16 11.97 -5.65
N SER A 60 21.82 10.73 -6.00
CA SER A 60 22.65 9.92 -6.88
C SER A 60 21.83 8.87 -7.62
N VAL A 61 22.37 8.48 -8.77
CA VAL A 61 21.94 7.32 -9.56
C VAL A 61 23.18 6.53 -9.91
N GLU A 62 23.17 5.23 -9.66
CA GLU A 62 24.31 4.34 -9.85
C GLU A 62 23.89 3.12 -10.65
N TRP A 63 24.72 2.74 -11.61
CA TRP A 63 24.68 1.43 -12.26
C TRP A 63 25.37 0.41 -11.37
N LEU A 64 24.71 -0.71 -11.12
CA LEU A 64 25.27 -1.81 -10.34
C LEU A 64 25.55 -3.00 -11.27
N ASP A 65 26.84 -3.25 -11.48
CA ASP A 65 27.40 -4.43 -12.16
C ASP A 65 28.49 -5.01 -11.24
N ALA A 66 29.60 -5.50 -11.79
CA ALA A 66 30.78 -5.90 -11.00
C ALA A 66 31.26 -4.82 -10.00
N ALA A 67 31.13 -3.53 -10.33
CA ALA A 67 31.37 -2.42 -9.42
C ALA A 67 30.34 -1.30 -9.60
N PRO A 68 29.91 -0.60 -8.53
CA PRO A 68 29.03 0.56 -8.65
C PRO A 68 29.66 1.67 -9.49
N ARG A 69 28.90 2.20 -10.45
CA ARG A 69 29.31 3.32 -11.30
C ARG A 69 28.25 4.42 -11.25
N ALA A 70 28.64 5.64 -10.89
CA ALA A 70 27.76 6.80 -10.95
C ALA A 70 27.28 7.07 -12.39
N LEU A 71 25.99 7.35 -12.54
CA LEU A 71 25.34 7.70 -13.79
C LEU A 71 24.96 9.18 -13.80
N LYS A 72 24.97 9.77 -14.99
CA LYS A 72 24.30 11.05 -15.22
C LYS A 72 22.79 10.83 -15.24
N PHE A 73 22.04 11.85 -14.86
CA PHE A 73 20.58 11.83 -14.92
C PHE A 73 20.03 13.22 -15.23
N ASP A 74 18.83 13.27 -15.80
CA ASP A 74 18.05 14.48 -16.07
C ASP A 74 16.71 14.37 -15.34
N TYR A 75 16.54 15.12 -14.25
CA TYR A 75 15.30 15.12 -13.48
C TYR A 75 14.33 16.20 -13.98
N ARG A 76 13.37 15.79 -14.80
CA ARG A 76 12.35 16.65 -15.39
C ARG A 76 11.16 16.81 -14.44
N ARG A 77 11.33 17.64 -13.41
CA ARG A 77 10.33 17.88 -12.36
C ARG A 77 8.91 18.15 -12.88
N LYS A 78 8.75 18.99 -13.90
CA LYS A 78 7.43 19.32 -14.50
C LYS A 78 6.72 18.13 -15.15
N ARG A 79 7.46 17.06 -15.47
CA ARG A 79 6.93 15.82 -16.07
C ARG A 79 6.96 14.64 -15.09
N ASN A 80 7.35 14.87 -13.84
CA ASN A 80 7.55 13.82 -12.83
C ASN A 80 8.42 12.66 -13.32
N LEU A 81 9.49 12.95 -14.07
CA LEU A 81 10.29 11.95 -14.79
C LEU A 81 11.78 12.11 -14.54
N LEU A 82 12.45 11.03 -14.16
CA LEU A 82 13.89 10.91 -14.07
C LEU A 82 14.41 10.10 -15.28
N LEU A 83 15.07 10.79 -16.21
CA LEU A 83 15.73 10.16 -17.35
C LEU A 83 17.16 9.78 -16.96
N VAL A 84 17.53 8.51 -17.16
CA VAL A 84 18.86 7.98 -16.84
C VAL A 84 19.47 7.35 -18.09
N PRO A 85 20.42 8.03 -18.76
CA PRO A 85 21.23 7.42 -19.81
C PRO A 85 22.03 6.23 -19.26
N LEU A 86 21.98 5.10 -19.96
CA LEU A 86 22.71 3.89 -19.57
C LEU A 86 24.18 4.01 -19.97
N PRO A 87 25.11 3.37 -19.24
CA PRO A 87 26.55 3.49 -19.49
C PRO A 87 26.99 2.86 -20.82
N ALA A 88 26.19 1.93 -21.34
CA ALA A 88 26.27 1.33 -22.66
C ALA A 88 24.88 0.84 -23.04
N THR A 89 24.64 0.56 -24.32
CA THR A 89 23.37 -0.05 -24.73
C THR A 89 23.18 -1.41 -24.04
N VAL A 90 21.99 -1.59 -23.47
CA VAL A 90 21.53 -2.87 -22.93
C VAL A 90 20.68 -3.56 -23.98
N GLU A 91 21.07 -4.78 -24.35
CA GLU A 91 20.30 -5.62 -25.26
C GLU A 91 19.11 -6.30 -24.55
N ALA A 92 18.07 -6.63 -25.33
CA ALA A 92 16.91 -7.34 -24.82
C ALA A 92 17.30 -8.64 -24.11
N GLY A 93 16.66 -8.92 -22.97
CA GLY A 93 16.93 -10.10 -22.14
C GLY A 93 18.01 -9.92 -21.08
N ARG A 94 18.85 -8.87 -21.16
CA ARG A 94 19.86 -8.58 -20.13
C ARG A 94 19.21 -8.03 -18.86
N THR A 95 19.60 -8.60 -17.72
CA THR A 95 19.28 -8.06 -16.39
C THR A 95 20.38 -7.14 -15.91
N PHE A 96 20.00 -6.06 -15.24
CA PHE A 96 20.90 -5.09 -14.62
C PHE A 96 20.23 -4.46 -13.40
N SER A 97 21.00 -3.75 -12.59
CA SER A 97 20.48 -3.05 -11.42
C SER A 97 20.85 -1.58 -11.44
N ILE A 98 19.92 -0.74 -11.02
CA ILE A 98 20.14 0.69 -10.82
C ILE A 98 19.77 1.04 -9.39
N ARG A 99 20.69 1.73 -8.71
CA ARG A 99 20.47 2.24 -7.37
C ARG A 99 20.31 3.74 -7.38
N THR A 100 19.26 4.21 -6.73
CA THR A 100 19.02 5.63 -6.52
C THR A 100 19.12 5.95 -5.04
N ARG A 101 19.64 7.14 -4.72
CA ARG A 101 19.55 7.71 -3.38
C ARG A 101 18.78 9.01 -3.46
N THR A 102 17.71 9.11 -2.70
CA THR A 102 16.80 10.26 -2.73
C THR A 102 16.38 10.69 -1.33
N THR A 103 15.82 11.88 -1.24
CA THR A 103 15.12 12.34 -0.04
C THR A 103 13.73 12.78 -0.44
N CYS A 104 12.73 12.26 0.27
CA CYS A 104 11.37 12.77 0.22
C CYS A 104 11.06 13.53 1.52
N ILE A 105 10.18 14.51 1.40
CA ILE A 105 9.73 15.36 2.52
C ILE A 105 8.26 15.02 2.76
N PRO A 106 7.94 14.29 3.84
CA PRO A 106 6.56 13.91 4.13
C PRO A 106 5.66 15.13 4.26
N SER A 107 4.56 15.12 3.53
CA SER A 107 3.57 16.20 3.51
C SER A 107 2.64 16.13 4.73
N ASP A 108 2.06 17.27 5.12
CA ASP A 108 0.99 17.35 6.12
C ASP A 108 -0.42 17.24 5.52
N ASN A 109 -0.55 17.40 4.20
CA ASN A 109 -1.84 17.67 3.54
C ASN A 109 -2.06 16.99 2.17
N ILE A 110 -1.01 16.52 1.49
CA ILE A 110 -1.16 15.87 0.17
C ILE A 110 -1.68 14.43 0.31
N LEU A 111 -1.34 13.76 1.42
CA LEU A 111 -1.73 12.38 1.74
C LEU A 111 -1.45 11.37 0.60
N GLU A 112 -0.35 11.57 -0.13
CA GLU A 112 0.14 10.74 -1.25
C GLU A 112 1.67 10.54 -1.07
N GLY A 113 2.18 9.32 -1.27
CA GLY A 113 3.53 8.95 -0.86
C GLY A 113 3.61 8.74 0.66
N ILE A 114 4.77 9.04 1.28
CA ILE A 114 4.89 9.07 2.75
C ILE A 114 4.41 10.43 3.26
N TYR A 115 3.54 10.45 4.26
CA TYR A 115 3.00 11.67 4.85
C TYR A 115 2.86 11.57 6.37
N LYS A 116 2.63 12.72 7.02
CA LYS A 116 2.50 12.83 8.48
C LYS A 116 1.06 12.57 8.92
N ASP A 117 0.88 11.53 9.73
CA ASP A 117 -0.39 11.21 10.39
C ASP A 117 -0.48 11.87 11.78
N THR A 118 -1.62 11.75 12.44
CA THR A 118 -1.77 12.19 13.84
C THR A 118 -0.85 11.39 14.76
N THR A 119 -0.19 12.07 15.69
CA THR A 119 0.80 11.48 16.58
C THR A 119 0.31 11.49 18.03
N PRO A 120 0.34 10.36 18.75
CA PRO A 120 0.03 10.34 20.17
C PRO A 120 0.92 11.31 20.98
N PRO A 121 0.40 11.99 22.02
CA PRO A 121 1.19 12.91 22.84
C PRO A 121 2.46 12.25 23.41
N GLY A 122 3.61 12.90 23.25
CA GLY A 122 4.90 12.42 23.75
C GLY A 122 5.60 11.39 22.85
N CYS A 123 4.99 10.96 21.75
CA CYS A 123 5.62 10.07 20.76
C CYS A 123 6.32 10.84 19.64
N PRO A 124 7.30 10.23 18.94
CA PRO A 124 7.82 10.80 17.70
C PRO A 124 6.73 10.83 16.63
N GLN A 125 6.84 11.78 15.70
CA GLN A 125 5.88 11.97 14.60
C GLN A 125 5.55 10.66 13.88
N GLN A 126 4.27 10.30 13.79
CA GLN A 126 3.79 9.14 13.04
C GLN A 126 3.80 9.41 11.54
N TYR A 127 4.24 8.43 10.76
CA TYR A 127 4.17 8.47 9.30
C TYR A 127 3.50 7.22 8.78
N VAL A 128 2.69 7.39 7.74
CA VAL A 128 2.06 6.33 6.96
C VAL A 128 2.26 6.65 5.47
N SER A 129 1.96 5.70 4.60
CA SER A 129 2.06 5.91 3.15
C SER A 129 0.78 5.56 2.41
N GLN A 130 0.48 6.31 1.36
CA GLN A 130 -0.58 6.04 0.39
C GLN A 130 0.03 6.05 -1.02
N CYS A 131 0.02 4.90 -1.70
CA CYS A 131 0.68 4.76 -2.99
C CYS A 131 -0.30 4.65 -4.17
N GLN A 132 -1.58 4.35 -3.96
CA GLN A 132 -2.55 4.34 -5.06
C GLN A 132 -2.98 5.76 -5.43
N GLN A 133 -2.99 6.14 -6.72
CA GLN A 133 -2.57 5.34 -7.88
C GLN A 133 -1.08 5.44 -8.24
N TRP A 134 -0.43 6.56 -7.90
CA TRP A 134 0.96 6.84 -8.31
C TRP A 134 1.74 7.59 -7.23
N GLY A 135 1.56 7.18 -5.98
CA GLY A 135 2.22 7.77 -4.82
C GLY A 135 3.61 7.18 -4.55
N PHE A 136 3.94 6.00 -5.08
CA PHE A 136 5.27 5.40 -4.84
C PHE A 136 6.39 6.27 -5.42
N ARG A 137 6.18 6.92 -6.58
CA ARG A 137 7.15 7.88 -7.15
C ARG A 137 7.45 9.11 -6.28
N ARG A 138 6.69 9.34 -5.20
CA ARG A 138 6.98 10.36 -4.16
C ARG A 138 7.85 9.79 -3.02
N ILE A 139 8.18 8.51 -3.04
CA ILE A 139 9.04 7.82 -2.07
C ILE A 139 10.41 7.57 -2.69
N ALA A 140 10.44 6.93 -3.86
CA ALA A 140 11.66 6.66 -4.62
C ALA A 140 11.35 6.58 -6.13
N PRO A 141 12.34 6.84 -7.01
CA PRO A 141 12.15 6.67 -8.45
C PRO A 141 11.83 5.21 -8.82
N VAL A 142 10.78 4.98 -9.61
CA VAL A 142 10.29 3.62 -9.97
C VAL A 142 9.62 3.63 -11.36
N PHE A 143 9.27 2.47 -11.90
CA PHE A 143 8.24 2.37 -12.96
C PHE A 143 6.87 2.33 -12.26
N ASP A 144 6.19 3.46 -12.14
CA ASP A 144 4.98 3.59 -11.32
C ASP A 144 3.74 3.20 -12.14
N ASP A 145 3.63 1.90 -12.40
CA ASP A 145 2.67 1.29 -13.33
C ASP A 145 2.05 0.04 -12.71
N CYS A 146 0.75 -0.20 -12.96
CA CYS A 146 0.02 -1.35 -12.41
C CYS A 146 0.64 -2.71 -12.82
N THR A 147 1.27 -2.77 -14.00
CA THR A 147 1.92 -3.98 -14.53
C THR A 147 3.34 -4.17 -14.01
N ALA A 148 3.93 -3.20 -13.32
CA ALA A 148 5.29 -3.25 -12.77
C ALA A 148 5.39 -4.13 -11.51
N LYS A 149 4.68 -5.28 -11.48
CA LYS A 149 4.67 -6.20 -10.33
C LYS A 149 6.07 -6.77 -10.08
N CYS A 150 6.58 -6.60 -8.87
CA CYS A 150 7.88 -7.13 -8.46
C CYS A 150 7.90 -7.56 -6.99
N THR A 151 8.95 -8.29 -6.62
CA THR A 151 9.21 -8.64 -5.22
C THR A 151 9.89 -7.47 -4.50
N PHE A 152 9.77 -7.40 -3.18
CA PHE A 152 10.34 -6.33 -2.37
C PHE A 152 11.13 -6.87 -1.18
N VAL A 153 12.28 -6.27 -0.89
CA VAL A 153 12.89 -6.27 0.44
C VAL A 153 12.89 -4.83 0.94
N THR A 154 12.30 -4.60 2.11
CA THR A 154 12.17 -3.26 2.68
C THR A 154 12.84 -3.22 4.04
N THR A 155 13.97 -2.53 4.13
CA THR A 155 14.66 -2.23 5.38
C THR A 155 14.28 -0.84 5.86
N ILE A 156 13.88 -0.72 7.12
CA ILE A 156 13.41 0.53 7.71
C ILE A 156 14.23 0.85 8.95
N GLU A 157 14.82 2.03 8.97
CA GLU A 157 15.46 2.63 10.15
C GLU A 157 14.59 3.78 10.66
N ALA A 158 14.24 3.77 11.94
CA ALA A 158 13.43 4.84 12.55
C ALA A 158 13.82 5.07 14.02
N ASP A 159 13.19 6.03 14.68
CA ASP A 159 13.37 6.32 16.11
C ASP A 159 13.07 5.08 16.97
N ALA A 160 13.91 4.80 17.96
CA ALA A 160 13.74 3.63 18.82
C ALA A 160 12.45 3.66 19.66
N ARG A 161 11.86 4.86 19.86
CA ARG A 161 10.63 5.06 20.65
C ARG A 161 9.35 4.66 19.93
N TYR A 162 9.35 4.50 18.61
CA TYR A 162 8.17 3.98 17.90
C TYR A 162 7.80 2.61 18.44
N THR A 163 6.52 2.27 18.55
CA THR A 163 6.13 0.89 18.90
C THR A 163 6.14 0.00 17.67
N HIS A 164 5.76 0.54 16.51
CA HIS A 164 5.66 -0.21 15.26
C HIS A 164 6.46 0.42 14.12
N ILE A 165 7.07 -0.44 13.31
CA ILE A 165 7.74 -0.13 12.05
C ILE A 165 7.36 -1.24 11.09
N ILE A 166 6.47 -0.96 10.13
CA ILE A 166 5.75 -1.98 9.35
C ILE A 166 5.92 -1.70 7.86
N SER A 167 6.04 -2.77 7.07
CA SER A 167 5.90 -2.76 5.60
C SER A 167 5.35 -4.12 5.12
N ASN A 168 5.18 -4.28 3.81
CA ASN A 168 4.61 -5.47 3.20
C ASN A 168 5.47 -6.71 3.43
N GLY A 169 4.81 -7.87 3.53
CA GLY A 169 5.48 -9.17 3.65
C GLY A 169 5.81 -9.58 5.09
N ASN A 170 6.71 -10.54 5.22
CA ASN A 170 7.11 -11.11 6.51
C ASN A 170 8.40 -10.47 7.00
N VAL A 171 8.58 -10.41 8.32
CA VAL A 171 9.86 -9.96 8.91
C VAL A 171 10.95 -10.95 8.53
N LEU A 172 12.01 -10.45 7.90
CA LEU A 172 13.13 -11.25 7.44
C LEU A 172 13.94 -11.75 8.65
N ARG A 173 13.80 -13.05 8.97
CA ARG A 173 14.37 -13.64 10.19
C ARG A 173 15.90 -13.67 10.21
N SER A 174 16.56 -13.63 9.06
CA SER A 174 18.03 -13.60 8.99
C SER A 174 18.62 -12.29 9.53
N THR A 175 17.94 -11.16 9.35
CA THR A 175 18.33 -9.85 9.89
C THR A 175 17.64 -9.53 11.22
N ASN A 176 16.45 -10.08 11.44
CA ASN A 176 15.63 -9.87 12.65
C ASN A 176 15.17 -11.22 13.24
N PRO A 177 16.06 -12.01 13.89
CA PRO A 177 15.74 -13.37 14.36
C PRO A 177 14.51 -13.45 15.28
N GLY A 178 14.35 -12.46 16.16
CA GLY A 178 13.20 -12.35 17.05
C GLY A 178 11.88 -11.96 16.37
N GLY A 179 11.89 -11.61 15.07
CA GLY A 179 10.71 -11.12 14.36
C GLY A 179 10.26 -9.74 14.82
N LYS A 180 11.17 -8.99 15.44
CA LYS A 180 10.95 -7.66 16.01
C LYS A 180 12.08 -6.73 15.55
N PRO A 181 11.87 -5.41 15.56
CA PRO A 181 12.95 -4.45 15.32
C PRO A 181 14.09 -4.65 16.32
N ILE A 182 15.32 -4.50 15.86
CA ILE A 182 16.53 -4.51 16.70
C ILE A 182 17.11 -3.10 16.79
N LEU A 183 17.82 -2.77 17.87
CA LEU A 183 18.54 -1.49 17.95
C LEU A 183 19.58 -1.40 16.84
N LYS A 184 19.75 -0.21 16.26
CA LYS A 184 20.74 0.01 15.22
C LYS A 184 22.15 -0.06 15.83
N PRO A 185 23.06 -0.87 15.28
CA PRO A 185 24.44 -0.91 15.75
C PRO A 185 25.09 0.48 15.68
N GLY A 186 25.67 0.93 16.78
CA GLY A 186 26.32 2.26 16.88
C GLY A 186 25.37 3.43 17.12
N ASP A 187 24.05 3.22 17.17
CA ASP A 187 23.07 4.26 17.46
C ASP A 187 21.84 3.69 18.21
N PRO A 188 21.87 3.63 19.55
CA PRO A 188 20.77 3.05 20.34
C PRO A 188 19.50 3.89 20.33
N ALA A 189 19.53 5.13 19.83
CA ALA A 189 18.33 5.95 19.65
C ALA A 189 17.54 5.56 18.41
N ARG A 190 18.07 4.62 17.61
CA ARG A 190 17.47 4.14 16.36
C ARG A 190 17.26 2.63 16.42
N LYS A 191 16.26 2.16 15.70
CA LYS A 191 16.01 0.73 15.50
C LYS A 191 15.78 0.41 14.03
N ILE A 192 16.04 -0.84 13.67
CA ILE A 192 16.02 -1.34 12.29
C ILE A 192 15.21 -2.63 12.21
N ILE A 193 14.42 -2.75 11.14
CA ILE A 193 13.71 -3.98 10.78
C ILE A 193 13.71 -4.15 9.26
N THR A 194 13.82 -5.40 8.80
CA THR A 194 13.72 -5.74 7.39
C THR A 194 12.53 -6.65 7.15
N TYR A 195 11.75 -6.33 6.13
CA TYR A 195 10.63 -7.13 5.61
C TYR A 195 10.99 -7.71 4.25
N GLU A 196 10.49 -8.91 3.97
CA GLU A 196 10.55 -9.57 2.66
C GLU A 196 9.14 -9.86 2.17
N ASN A 197 8.79 -9.29 1.01
CA ASN A 197 7.61 -9.64 0.23
C ASN A 197 8.03 -10.41 -1.03
N SER A 198 7.91 -11.73 -0.96
CA SER A 198 8.33 -12.68 -2.00
C SER A 198 7.30 -12.90 -3.11
N ILE A 199 6.06 -12.44 -2.92
CA ILE A 199 5.00 -12.51 -3.93
C ILE A 199 4.95 -11.16 -4.68
N PRO A 200 5.09 -11.15 -6.02
CA PRO A 200 5.10 -9.91 -6.79
C PRO A 200 3.86 -9.04 -6.58
N MET A 201 4.06 -7.77 -6.23
CA MET A 201 3.01 -6.76 -6.09
C MET A 201 3.33 -5.52 -6.91
N ALA A 202 2.30 -4.81 -7.35
CA ALA A 202 2.47 -3.52 -8.04
C ALA A 202 2.96 -2.44 -7.04
N PRO A 203 3.70 -1.40 -7.49
CA PRO A 203 4.21 -0.36 -6.60
C PRO A 203 3.13 0.39 -5.79
N TYR A 204 1.92 0.48 -6.33
CA TYR A 204 0.81 1.18 -5.67
C TYR A 204 0.30 0.47 -4.40
N LEU A 205 0.61 -0.83 -4.24
CA LEU A 205 0.24 -1.64 -3.06
C LEU A 205 1.28 -1.57 -1.93
N PHE A 206 2.37 -0.82 -2.14
CA PHE A 206 3.42 -0.66 -1.16
C PHE A 206 2.93 0.17 0.04
N VAL A 207 3.32 -0.27 1.24
CA VAL A 207 3.10 0.46 2.47
C VAL A 207 4.34 0.53 3.34
N VAL A 208 4.49 1.66 4.02
CA VAL A 208 5.37 1.83 5.16
C VAL A 208 4.69 2.67 6.23
N CYS A 209 4.65 2.14 7.45
CA CYS A 209 4.09 2.81 8.62
C CYS A 209 5.12 2.82 9.75
N VAL A 210 5.44 3.98 10.31
CA VAL A 210 6.26 4.11 11.52
C VAL A 210 5.55 5.00 12.53
N GLY A 211 5.37 4.53 13.75
CA GLY A 211 4.46 5.19 14.68
C GLY A 211 4.23 4.45 15.98
N THR A 212 3.23 4.94 16.70
CA THR A 212 2.84 4.40 18.00
C THR A 212 1.36 4.03 17.98
N TRP A 213 1.12 2.74 17.94
CA TRP A 213 -0.21 2.14 18.04
C TRP A 213 -0.29 1.19 19.23
N GLU A 214 -1.51 0.95 19.67
CA GLU A 214 -1.92 -0.21 20.47
C GLU A 214 -2.38 -1.31 19.50
N THR A 215 -2.15 -2.58 19.85
CA THR A 215 -2.44 -3.71 18.95
C THR A 215 -3.35 -4.70 19.64
N LEU A 216 -4.48 -5.01 19.00
CA LEU A 216 -5.26 -6.19 19.30
C LEU A 216 -4.79 -7.33 18.39
N GLU A 217 -4.25 -8.39 18.98
CA GLU A 217 -3.81 -9.59 18.25
C GLU A 217 -4.84 -10.71 18.41
N ASP A 218 -5.08 -11.44 17.33
CA ASP A 218 -5.89 -12.66 17.30
C ASP A 218 -5.37 -13.59 16.18
N GLU A 219 -6.01 -14.72 15.97
CA GLU A 219 -5.74 -15.63 14.87
C GLU A 219 -7.01 -16.19 14.25
N ILE A 220 -6.86 -16.66 13.02
CA ILE A 220 -7.81 -17.55 12.36
C ILE A 220 -7.11 -18.85 11.97
N VAL A 221 -7.91 -19.90 11.89
CA VAL A 221 -7.49 -21.20 11.38
C VAL A 221 -8.44 -21.60 10.27
N TYR A 222 -7.93 -21.74 9.05
CA TYR A 222 -8.70 -22.25 7.92
C TYR A 222 -9.01 -23.74 8.11
N PRO A 223 -10.05 -24.29 7.45
CA PRO A 223 -10.31 -25.73 7.44
C PRO A 223 -9.13 -26.59 6.97
N SER A 224 -8.22 -26.02 6.15
CA SER A 224 -6.96 -26.66 5.74
C SER A 224 -5.94 -26.83 6.87
N GLY A 225 -6.15 -26.18 8.02
CA GLY A 225 -5.19 -26.07 9.12
C GLY A 225 -4.20 -24.92 8.96
N ARG A 226 -4.34 -24.06 7.94
CA ARG A 226 -3.52 -22.84 7.80
C ARG A 226 -3.88 -21.83 8.89
N HIS A 227 -2.89 -21.41 9.66
CA HIS A 227 -3.01 -20.33 10.64
C HIS A 227 -2.63 -19.00 10.00
N VAL A 228 -3.41 -17.96 10.28
CA VAL A 228 -3.07 -16.57 9.94
C VAL A 228 -3.19 -15.72 11.19
N ARG A 229 -2.12 -15.02 11.55
CA ARG A 229 -2.16 -14.05 12.64
C ARG A 229 -2.83 -12.76 12.16
N LEU A 230 -3.75 -12.25 12.96
CA LEU A 230 -4.41 -10.97 12.72
C LEU A 230 -3.89 -9.95 13.72
N GLU A 231 -3.54 -8.77 13.23
CA GLU A 231 -3.13 -7.63 14.07
C GLU A 231 -4.00 -6.42 13.70
N TYR A 232 -4.74 -5.89 14.67
CA TYR A 232 -5.54 -4.68 14.51
C TYR A 232 -4.89 -3.55 15.29
N LEU A 233 -4.24 -2.64 14.58
CA LEU A 233 -3.48 -1.54 15.14
C LEU A 233 -4.36 -0.30 15.24
N VAL A 234 -4.48 0.25 16.45
CA VAL A 234 -5.36 1.37 16.76
C VAL A 234 -4.62 2.50 17.47
N PRO A 235 -5.13 3.74 17.44
CA PRO A 235 -4.55 4.81 18.24
C PRO A 235 -4.55 4.44 19.73
N ALA A 236 -3.53 4.88 20.46
CA ALA A 236 -3.36 4.53 21.87
C ALA A 236 -4.62 4.84 22.70
N GLY A 237 -5.09 3.88 23.48
CA GLY A 237 -6.27 4.01 24.34
C GLY A 237 -7.60 3.74 23.62
N ARG A 238 -7.57 3.30 22.36
CA ARG A 238 -8.76 2.93 21.56
C ARG A 238 -8.93 1.41 21.41
N GLY A 239 -8.12 0.59 22.08
CA GLY A 239 -8.11 -0.89 21.97
C GLY A 239 -9.49 -1.54 22.00
N GLN A 240 -10.38 -1.09 22.89
CA GLN A 240 -11.72 -1.66 23.05
C GLN A 240 -12.57 -1.58 21.76
N GLY A 241 -12.40 -0.52 20.95
CA GLY A 241 -13.13 -0.32 19.70
C GLY A 241 -12.71 -1.26 18.57
N ALA A 242 -11.61 -2.03 18.74
CA ALA A 242 -11.15 -3.02 17.76
C ALA A 242 -11.77 -4.41 17.95
N MET A 243 -12.44 -4.66 19.08
CA MET A 243 -12.96 -6.00 19.41
C MET A 243 -14.00 -6.48 18.41
N LEU A 244 -15.00 -5.64 18.11
CA LEU A 244 -16.04 -5.96 17.12
C LEU A 244 -15.48 -5.99 15.68
N PRO A 245 -14.66 -5.02 15.23
CA PRO A 245 -13.95 -5.09 13.94
C PRO A 245 -13.12 -6.37 13.74
N MET A 246 -12.39 -6.82 14.77
CA MET A 246 -11.63 -8.06 14.70
C MET A 246 -12.54 -9.27 14.46
N GLN A 247 -13.69 -9.32 15.13
CA GLN A 247 -14.66 -10.39 14.91
C GLN A 247 -15.23 -10.38 13.49
N ILE A 248 -15.59 -9.20 12.97
CA ILE A 248 -16.06 -9.03 11.58
C ILE A 248 -14.99 -9.52 10.60
N LEU A 249 -13.73 -9.13 10.81
CA LEU A 249 -12.62 -9.58 9.97
C LEU A 249 -12.47 -11.11 9.99
N LYS A 250 -12.53 -11.74 11.17
CA LYS A 250 -12.43 -13.21 11.28
C LYS A 250 -13.58 -13.91 10.53
N GLU A 251 -14.79 -13.37 10.66
CA GLU A 251 -15.96 -13.89 9.96
C GLU A 251 -15.86 -13.70 8.45
N SER A 252 -15.40 -12.53 7.98
CA SER A 252 -15.23 -12.22 6.57
C SER A 252 -14.20 -13.13 5.92
N VAL A 253 -13.04 -13.31 6.55
CA VAL A 253 -11.97 -14.17 6.02
C VAL A 253 -12.46 -15.61 5.88
N LEU A 254 -13.09 -16.17 6.92
CA LEU A 254 -13.59 -17.54 6.88
C LEU A 254 -14.78 -17.69 5.93
N TRP A 255 -15.61 -16.66 5.78
CA TRP A 255 -16.71 -16.66 4.81
C TRP A 255 -16.17 -16.70 3.38
N GLN A 256 -15.22 -15.83 3.02
CA GLN A 256 -14.58 -15.84 1.69
C GLN A 256 -13.89 -17.18 1.41
N GLY A 257 -13.22 -17.77 2.40
CA GLY A 257 -12.64 -19.11 2.23
C GLY A 257 -13.65 -20.21 1.91
N ARG A 258 -14.90 -20.09 2.35
CA ARG A 258 -15.97 -21.05 2.03
C ARG A 258 -16.73 -20.73 0.75
N THR A 259 -16.91 -19.45 0.43
CA THR A 259 -17.73 -19.02 -0.73
C THR A 259 -16.93 -18.85 -2.01
N GLN A 260 -15.64 -18.53 -1.88
CA GLN A 260 -14.73 -18.26 -3.00
C GLN A 260 -13.55 -19.23 -3.10
N GLU A 261 -13.42 -20.16 -2.15
CA GLU A 261 -12.29 -21.10 -2.07
C GLU A 261 -10.93 -20.38 -1.97
N TYR A 262 -10.92 -19.19 -1.36
CA TYR A 262 -9.73 -18.36 -1.17
C TYR A 262 -9.11 -18.55 0.22
N GLU A 263 -7.84 -18.92 0.26
CA GLU A 263 -7.05 -18.92 1.49
C GLU A 263 -5.94 -17.89 1.41
N TYR A 264 -5.97 -16.90 2.31
CA TYR A 264 -4.95 -15.87 2.39
C TYR A 264 -3.56 -16.49 2.58
N ALA A 265 -2.62 -16.14 1.69
CA ALA A 265 -1.35 -16.85 1.53
C ALA A 265 -0.23 -16.42 2.49
N ARG A 266 -0.41 -15.37 3.30
CA ARG A 266 0.67 -14.80 4.14
C ARG A 266 0.53 -15.20 5.60
N GLU A 267 1.56 -14.96 6.40
CA GLU A 267 1.58 -15.36 7.83
C GLU A 267 0.78 -14.40 8.72
N VAL A 268 0.78 -13.12 8.34
CA VAL A 268 0.14 -12.04 9.11
C VAL A 268 -0.72 -11.19 8.17
N TYR A 269 -1.89 -10.81 8.65
CA TYR A 269 -2.71 -9.77 8.07
C TYR A 269 -2.89 -8.64 9.09
N ARG A 270 -2.54 -7.41 8.72
CA ARG A 270 -2.68 -6.24 9.59
C ARG A 270 -3.79 -5.33 9.08
N THR A 271 -4.63 -4.87 10.00
CA THR A 271 -5.47 -3.69 9.79
C THR A 271 -4.90 -2.54 10.60
N ILE A 272 -4.52 -1.45 9.95
CA ILE A 272 -3.82 -0.32 10.57
C ILE A 272 -4.71 0.91 10.51
N CYS A 273 -5.15 1.39 11.67
CA CYS A 273 -5.92 2.61 11.78
C CYS A 273 -5.03 3.83 11.55
N MET A 274 -5.51 4.75 10.70
CA MET A 274 -4.91 6.06 10.45
C MET A 274 -5.92 7.18 10.73
N GLU A 275 -5.45 8.38 11.01
CA GLU A 275 -6.32 9.54 11.32
C GLU A 275 -6.46 10.49 10.13
N LYS A 276 -5.54 10.42 9.16
CA LYS A 276 -5.60 11.24 7.94
C LYS A 276 -5.56 10.35 6.70
N SER A 277 -6.60 10.42 5.88
CA SER A 277 -6.63 9.81 4.55
C SER A 277 -7.61 10.57 3.64
N ASN A 278 -7.40 10.46 2.33
CA ASN A 278 -8.39 10.88 1.33
C ASN A 278 -9.39 9.76 0.99
N PHE A 279 -9.15 8.54 1.49
CA PHE A 279 -9.95 7.33 1.26
C PHE A 279 -10.26 6.69 2.61
N GLY A 280 -11.30 5.89 2.70
CA GLY A 280 -11.73 5.21 3.92
C GLY A 280 -10.89 3.99 4.21
N GLY A 281 -10.41 3.30 3.18
CA GLY A 281 -9.45 2.19 3.26
C GLY A 281 -8.43 2.20 2.12
N MET A 282 -7.44 1.33 2.22
CA MET A 282 -6.45 1.03 1.18
C MET A 282 -5.91 -0.38 1.38
N GLU A 283 -5.92 -1.17 0.31
CA GLU A 283 -5.70 -2.62 0.30
C GLU A 283 -4.24 -3.05 0.33
N ASN A 284 -3.37 -2.21 0.89
CA ASN A 284 -1.93 -2.44 0.92
C ASN A 284 -1.60 -3.88 1.31
N VAL A 285 -0.84 -4.59 0.47
CA VAL A 285 -0.66 -6.05 0.55
C VAL A 285 -0.34 -6.53 1.97
N GLY A 286 -1.28 -7.24 2.57
CA GLY A 286 -1.23 -7.81 3.91
C GLY A 286 -1.20 -6.83 5.09
N ASN A 287 -1.33 -5.52 4.83
CA ASN A 287 -1.27 -4.46 5.82
C ASN A 287 -2.23 -3.33 5.44
N THR A 288 -3.50 -3.69 5.30
CA THR A 288 -4.59 -2.77 5.01
C THR A 288 -4.59 -1.60 5.98
N THR A 289 -4.81 -0.40 5.45
CA THR A 289 -4.99 0.80 6.26
C THR A 289 -6.42 1.29 6.17
N ILE A 290 -7.03 1.67 7.29
CA ILE A 290 -8.41 2.16 7.34
C ILE A 290 -8.43 3.43 8.20
N VAL A 291 -9.24 4.43 7.82
CA VAL A 291 -9.46 5.60 8.66
C VAL A 291 -10.06 5.15 9.99
N THR A 292 -9.54 5.64 11.11
CA THR A 292 -9.91 5.17 12.45
C THR A 292 -11.42 5.21 12.69
N ASP A 293 -12.10 6.25 12.18
CA ASP A 293 -13.54 6.35 12.30
C ASP A 293 -14.32 5.31 11.47
N ALA A 294 -13.77 4.86 10.35
CA ALA A 294 -14.31 3.76 9.56
C ALA A 294 -14.02 2.40 10.20
N ALA A 295 -12.84 2.27 10.81
CA ALA A 295 -12.30 1.01 11.32
C ALA A 295 -12.87 0.62 12.69
N LEU A 296 -13.14 1.59 13.57
CA LEU A 296 -13.54 1.34 14.95
C LEU A 296 -15.03 1.56 15.17
N ILE A 297 -15.65 0.56 15.78
CA ILE A 297 -17.07 0.53 16.14
C ILE A 297 -17.27 -0.14 17.51
N ASP A 298 -18.34 0.24 18.18
CA ASP A 298 -18.73 -0.24 19.51
C ASP A 298 -20.26 -0.37 19.64
N GLU A 299 -20.75 -0.74 20.82
CA GLU A 299 -22.17 -0.91 21.11
C GLU A 299 -23.01 0.38 21.00
N TYR A 300 -22.38 1.55 20.96
CA TYR A 300 -23.04 2.86 20.80
C TYR A 300 -23.00 3.36 19.36
N THR A 301 -22.34 2.62 18.47
CA THR A 301 -22.21 2.98 17.06
C THR A 301 -23.56 2.84 16.35
N GLY A 302 -24.02 3.92 15.72
CA GLY A 302 -25.28 3.91 14.98
C GLY A 302 -25.26 3.01 13.73
N ASP A 303 -26.43 2.50 13.36
CA ASP A 303 -26.62 1.46 12.33
C ASP A 303 -25.91 1.75 11.00
N SER A 304 -25.93 2.99 10.51
CA SER A 304 -25.29 3.34 9.24
C SER A 304 -23.78 3.14 9.29
N ARG A 305 -23.13 3.52 10.40
CA ARG A 305 -21.68 3.34 10.60
C ARG A 305 -21.35 1.88 10.88
N LEU A 306 -22.23 1.17 11.60
CA LEU A 306 -22.10 -0.28 11.81
C LEU A 306 -22.11 -1.05 10.48
N LYS A 307 -23.06 -0.76 9.58
CA LYS A 307 -23.11 -1.36 8.23
C LYS A 307 -21.88 -1.01 7.41
N TYR A 308 -21.47 0.25 7.41
CA TYR A 308 -20.28 0.70 6.67
C TYR A 308 -19.00 0.02 7.18
N ALA A 309 -18.83 -0.14 8.49
CA ALA A 309 -17.68 -0.85 9.07
C ALA A 309 -17.65 -2.33 8.64
N HIS A 310 -18.80 -3.01 8.59
CA HIS A 310 -18.87 -4.36 8.02
C HIS A 310 -18.43 -4.38 6.56
N GLY A 311 -18.93 -3.42 5.77
CA GLY A 311 -18.58 -3.29 4.35
C GLY A 311 -17.07 -3.08 4.16
N VAL A 312 -16.52 -1.99 4.70
CA VAL A 312 -15.11 -1.62 4.48
C VAL A 312 -14.13 -2.70 4.96
N ILE A 313 -14.38 -3.37 6.10
CA ILE A 313 -13.48 -4.44 6.58
C ILE A 313 -13.43 -5.62 5.59
N VAL A 314 -14.58 -5.98 5.00
CA VAL A 314 -14.66 -7.06 4.02
C VAL A 314 -14.07 -6.62 2.68
N HIS A 315 -14.39 -5.40 2.25
CA HIS A 315 -13.89 -4.78 1.02
C HIS A 315 -12.37 -4.81 0.99
N GLU A 316 -11.74 -4.28 2.04
CA GLU A 316 -10.28 -4.23 2.09
C GLU A 316 -9.61 -5.61 2.21
N PHE A 317 -10.27 -6.58 2.85
CA PHE A 317 -9.73 -7.94 2.91
C PHE A 317 -9.87 -8.67 1.56
N GLU A 318 -11.00 -8.51 0.86
CA GLU A 318 -11.24 -9.12 -0.46
C GLU A 318 -10.22 -8.66 -1.50
N HIS A 319 -9.74 -7.41 -1.40
CA HIS A 319 -8.71 -6.92 -2.29
C HIS A 319 -7.39 -7.71 -2.27
N ASN A 320 -7.16 -8.59 -1.28
CA ASN A 320 -6.02 -9.51 -1.33
C ASN A 320 -6.15 -10.49 -2.51
N GLN A 321 -7.37 -10.95 -2.81
CA GLN A 321 -7.67 -11.74 -4.01
C GLN A 321 -7.82 -10.83 -5.24
N CYS A 322 -8.72 -9.85 -5.16
CA CYS A 322 -9.07 -8.96 -6.27
C CYS A 322 -8.59 -7.51 -6.05
N GLY A 323 -7.32 -7.27 -6.35
CA GLY A 323 -6.64 -5.99 -6.16
C GLY A 323 -5.14 -6.19 -6.01
N SER A 324 -4.76 -7.25 -5.32
CA SER A 324 -3.37 -7.64 -5.06
C SER A 324 -2.90 -8.83 -5.90
N ASP A 325 -3.45 -10.03 -5.63
CA ASP A 325 -3.04 -11.26 -6.32
C ASP A 325 -3.36 -11.17 -7.81
N VAL A 326 -4.62 -10.81 -8.13
CA VAL A 326 -5.05 -10.30 -9.42
C VAL A 326 -5.18 -8.78 -9.32
N THR A 327 -4.64 -8.03 -10.28
CA THR A 327 -4.68 -6.56 -10.28
C THR A 327 -4.89 -6.02 -11.68
N MET A 328 -5.17 -4.72 -11.78
CA MET A 328 -5.40 -4.00 -13.03
C MET A 328 -4.21 -4.07 -13.99
N GLU A 329 -4.49 -4.12 -15.30
CA GLU A 329 -3.47 -3.82 -16.32
C GLU A 329 -3.26 -2.30 -16.45
N THR A 330 -4.36 -1.53 -16.46
CA THR A 330 -4.33 -0.07 -16.51
C THR A 330 -5.32 0.55 -15.52
N PRO A 331 -5.21 1.83 -15.17
CA PRO A 331 -6.21 2.52 -14.34
C PRO A 331 -7.63 2.54 -14.93
N PHE A 332 -7.81 2.24 -16.22
CA PHE A 332 -9.14 2.07 -16.83
C PHE A 332 -9.82 0.76 -16.45
N ASP A 333 -9.04 -0.18 -15.90
CA ASP A 333 -9.49 -1.49 -15.44
C ASP A 333 -9.79 -1.49 -13.95
N MET A 334 -9.89 -0.31 -13.32
CA MET A 334 -10.23 -0.13 -11.90
C MET A 334 -11.48 -0.87 -11.45
N TRP A 335 -12.45 -1.03 -12.36
CA TRP A 335 -13.65 -1.81 -12.07
C TRP A 335 -13.33 -3.27 -11.70
N LEU A 336 -12.23 -3.84 -12.21
CA LEU A 336 -11.80 -5.20 -11.87
C LEU A 336 -11.48 -5.29 -10.37
N ASN A 337 -10.76 -4.32 -9.84
CA ASN A 337 -10.45 -4.27 -8.41
C ASN A 337 -11.70 -3.84 -7.62
N GLU A 338 -12.28 -2.70 -7.94
CA GLU A 338 -13.26 -2.05 -7.07
C GLU A 338 -14.67 -2.62 -7.21
N ALA A 339 -15.16 -2.82 -8.44
CA ALA A 339 -16.54 -3.25 -8.63
C ALA A 339 -16.72 -4.73 -8.25
N PHE A 340 -15.69 -5.55 -8.47
CA PHE A 340 -15.70 -6.94 -8.00
C PHE A 340 -15.70 -7.01 -6.48
N THR A 341 -14.80 -6.27 -5.82
CA THR A 341 -14.74 -6.19 -4.36
C THR A 341 -16.04 -5.67 -3.75
N VAL A 342 -16.65 -4.64 -4.32
CA VAL A 342 -17.96 -4.12 -3.87
C VAL A 342 -19.08 -5.16 -4.02
N ASP A 343 -19.04 -6.02 -5.04
CA ASP A 343 -20.00 -7.11 -5.18
C ASP A 343 -19.86 -8.14 -4.04
N VAL A 344 -18.62 -8.54 -3.73
CA VAL A 344 -18.32 -9.45 -2.61
C VAL A 344 -18.73 -8.83 -1.27
N GLU A 345 -18.39 -7.56 -1.05
CA GLU A 345 -18.79 -6.77 0.12
C GLU A 345 -20.30 -6.87 0.33
N ARG A 346 -21.08 -6.56 -0.71
CA ARG A 346 -22.55 -6.57 -0.66
C ARG A 346 -23.11 -7.94 -0.34
N GLN A 347 -22.55 -8.99 -0.93
CA GLN A 347 -22.96 -10.36 -0.64
C GLN A 347 -22.72 -10.72 0.84
N PHE A 348 -21.58 -10.33 1.40
CA PHE A 348 -21.30 -10.54 2.83
C PHE A 348 -22.27 -9.75 3.70
N VAL A 349 -22.42 -8.44 3.45
CA VAL A 349 -23.27 -7.53 4.24
C VAL A 349 -24.73 -7.96 4.19
N ALA A 350 -25.24 -8.41 3.03
CA ALA A 350 -26.60 -8.97 2.91
C ALA A 350 -26.81 -10.28 3.69
N GLY A 351 -25.74 -10.99 4.05
CA GLY A 351 -25.78 -12.14 4.95
C GLY A 351 -25.81 -11.76 6.44
N GLN A 352 -25.30 -10.57 6.78
CA GLN A 352 -25.26 -10.05 8.16
C GLN A 352 -26.51 -9.25 8.53
N PHE A 353 -27.11 -8.57 7.55
CA PHE A 353 -28.30 -7.74 7.70
C PHE A 353 -29.47 -8.26 6.88
N ASP A 354 -30.63 -7.57 6.91
CA ASP A 354 -31.76 -7.95 6.06
C ASP A 354 -31.41 -7.77 4.57
N PRO A 355 -31.44 -8.85 3.76
CA PRO A 355 -30.98 -8.81 2.37
C PRO A 355 -31.88 -7.96 1.46
N VAL A 356 -33.18 -7.83 1.79
CA VAL A 356 -34.10 -6.99 1.02
C VAL A 356 -33.81 -5.53 1.27
N CYS A 357 -33.56 -5.15 2.53
CA CYS A 357 -33.13 -3.81 2.90
C CYS A 357 -31.80 -3.44 2.24
N MET A 358 -30.77 -4.32 2.31
CA MET A 358 -29.48 -4.04 1.68
C MET A 358 -29.63 -3.84 0.17
N ARG A 359 -30.42 -4.71 -0.49
CA ARG A 359 -30.65 -4.58 -1.93
C ARG A 359 -31.42 -3.31 -2.30
N LEU A 360 -32.35 -2.86 -1.47
CA LEU A 360 -33.08 -1.62 -1.68
C LEU A 360 -32.13 -0.42 -1.58
N ASP A 361 -31.30 -0.36 -0.54
CA ASP A 361 -30.28 0.69 -0.33
C ASP A 361 -29.35 0.80 -1.56
N GLU A 362 -28.94 -0.33 -2.14
CA GLU A 362 -28.14 -0.38 -3.36
C GLU A 362 -28.88 0.13 -4.61
N VAL A 363 -30.15 -0.24 -4.78
CA VAL A 363 -30.97 0.22 -5.91
C VAL A 363 -31.18 1.73 -5.83
N ASP A 364 -31.42 2.25 -4.64
CA ASP A 364 -31.55 3.69 -4.42
C ASP A 364 -30.23 4.41 -4.70
N SER A 365 -29.08 3.84 -4.30
CA SER A 365 -27.75 4.34 -4.71
C SER A 365 -27.61 4.40 -6.24
N MET A 366 -27.97 3.33 -6.97
CA MET A 366 -27.83 3.33 -8.43
C MET A 366 -28.72 4.38 -9.12
N ARG A 367 -29.88 4.68 -8.53
CA ARG A 367 -30.81 5.70 -9.04
C ARG A 367 -30.35 7.12 -8.71
N ALA A 368 -29.61 7.28 -7.62
CA ALA A 368 -29.03 8.53 -7.16
C ALA A 368 -27.54 8.32 -6.81
N PRO A 369 -26.66 8.18 -7.83
CA PRO A 369 -25.29 7.70 -7.66
C PRO A 369 -24.47 8.60 -6.75
N LEU A 370 -24.38 8.18 -5.49
CA LEU A 370 -23.56 8.79 -4.43
C LEU A 370 -22.99 7.73 -3.47
N HIS A 371 -23.18 6.41 -3.70
CA HIS A 371 -22.87 5.39 -2.68
C HIS A 371 -21.95 4.25 -3.17
N GLY A 372 -21.04 3.85 -2.27
CA GLY A 372 -19.90 2.93 -2.42
C GLY A 372 -18.69 3.52 -1.68
N PRO A 373 -17.80 2.75 -1.00
CA PRO A 373 -16.73 3.30 -0.15
C PRO A 373 -15.97 4.45 -0.84
N LEU A 374 -15.35 4.18 -2.00
CA LEU A 374 -14.66 5.19 -2.80
C LEU A 374 -15.53 6.39 -3.23
N ALA A 375 -16.81 6.16 -3.58
CA ALA A 375 -17.69 7.23 -4.05
C ALA A 375 -18.18 8.14 -2.91
N VAL A 376 -18.39 7.57 -1.73
CA VAL A 376 -18.74 8.28 -0.49
C VAL A 376 -17.54 9.08 0.00
N GLU A 377 -16.35 8.48 -0.04
CA GLU A 377 -15.10 9.06 0.47
C GLU A 377 -14.58 10.22 -0.40
N ASP A 378 -14.72 10.12 -1.74
CA ASP A 378 -14.37 11.21 -2.67
C ASP A 378 -15.51 12.25 -2.82
N GLY A 379 -16.58 12.12 -2.02
CA GLY A 379 -17.73 13.05 -2.04
C GLY A 379 -18.42 13.14 -3.40
N GLY A 380 -18.43 12.06 -4.18
CA GLY A 380 -19.02 12.02 -5.52
C GLY A 380 -18.16 12.57 -6.67
N HIS A 381 -16.87 12.89 -6.45
CA HIS A 381 -15.95 13.34 -7.52
C HIS A 381 -15.36 12.20 -8.38
N VAL A 382 -15.96 11.00 -8.32
CA VAL A 382 -15.58 9.80 -9.06
C VAL A 382 -15.25 10.15 -10.52
N GLY A 383 -13.95 10.15 -10.84
CA GLY A 383 -13.46 10.49 -12.17
C GLY A 383 -12.16 11.28 -12.23
N SER A 384 -11.64 11.86 -11.14
CA SER A 384 -10.40 12.68 -11.16
C SER A 384 -9.14 11.94 -11.67
N ILE A 385 -9.17 10.62 -11.65
CA ILE A 385 -8.15 9.73 -12.24
C ILE A 385 -8.03 9.95 -13.75
N VAL A 386 -9.15 10.20 -14.44
CA VAL A 386 -9.22 10.33 -15.92
C VAL A 386 -9.75 11.69 -16.37
N ARG A 387 -10.44 12.43 -15.50
CA ARG A 387 -11.08 13.72 -15.76
C ARG A 387 -10.37 14.80 -14.93
N ASP A 388 -10.02 15.91 -15.56
CA ASP A 388 -9.52 17.11 -14.86
C ASP A 388 -10.65 17.83 -14.12
#